data_AF-A0A965IPB5-F1
#
_entry.id   AF-A0A965IPB5-F1
#
_cell.length_a   1.000
_cell.length_b   1.000
_cell.length_c   1.000
_cell.angle_alpha   90.00
_cell.angle_beta   90.00
_cell.angle_gamma   90.00
#
_symmetry.space_group_name_H-M   'P 1'
#
loop_
_entity.id
_entity.type
_entity.pdbx_description
1 polymer ?
#
loop_
_entity_poly.entity_id
_entity_poly.type
_entity_poly.pdbx_seq_one_letter_code
_entity_poly.pdbx_strand_id
1 'polypeptide(L)'
;MPLPKRIALVLACALFYYVIFYLNKLLFDTYEFSYGVNWVFIPSGFQLLIVLIAALDGAIGVALASLLIGFEFYFLDSFIRTLITALISGGSPLLARKICFDFLGIDKELTKITSKAIL
;
A
#
# COMPACT_ATOMS: atom_id res chain seq x y z
N MET A 1 11.95 -15.41 9.89
CA MET A 1 10.79 -15.41 10.82
C MET A 1 9.97 -16.68 10.55
N PRO A 2 9.48 -17.40 11.57
CA PRO A 2 8.66 -18.60 11.35
C PRO A 2 7.35 -18.27 10.61
N LEU A 3 6.88 -19.20 9.77
CA LEU A 3 5.70 -19.05 8.91
C LEU A 3 4.46 -18.46 9.61
N PRO A 4 4.03 -18.93 10.80
CA PRO A 4 2.84 -18.37 11.46
C PRO A 4 2.99 -16.88 11.80
N LYS A 5 4.20 -16.43 12.15
CA LYS A 5 4.44 -15.02 12.46
C LYS A 5 4.38 -14.14 11.20
N ARG A 6 4.82 -14.65 10.04
CA ARG A 6 4.68 -13.95 8.76
C ARG A 6 3.22 -13.79 8.37
N ILE A 7 2.42 -14.85 8.51
CA ILE A 7 0.97 -14.79 8.24
C ILE A 7 0.30 -13.77 9.17
N ALA A 8 0.62 -13.79 10.47
CA ALA A 8 0.09 -12.82 11.41
C ALA A 8 0.48 -11.37 11.02
N LEU A 9 1.71 -11.15 10.57
CA LEU A 9 2.17 -9.84 10.09
C LEU A 9 1.41 -9.39 8.84
N VAL A 10 1.25 -10.28 7.84
CA VAL A 10 0.48 -9.98 6.63
C VAL A 10 -0.96 -9.58 6.97
N LEU A 11 -1.61 -10.35 7.85
CA LEU A 11 -2.98 -10.06 8.28
C LEU A 11 -3.08 -8.76 9.07
N ALA A 12 -2.11 -8.47 9.94
CA ALA A 12 -2.05 -7.21 10.67
C ALA A 12 -1.87 -6.01 9.72
N CYS A 13 -0.97 -6.11 8.73
CA CYS A 13 -0.79 -5.10 7.70
C CYS A 13 -2.06 -4.91 6.86
N ALA A 14 -2.73 -5.99 6.47
CA ALA A 14 -3.98 -5.94 5.72
C ALA A 14 -5.08 -5.23 6.51
N LEU A 15 -5.30 -5.65 7.77
CA LEU A 15 -6.30 -5.05 8.64
C LEU A 15 -6.01 -3.56 8.87
N PHE A 16 -4.76 -3.21 9.15
CA PHE A 16 -4.35 -1.83 9.37
C PHE A 16 -4.60 -0.96 8.14
N TYR A 17 -4.22 -1.43 6.94
CA TYR A 17 -4.49 -0.72 5.69
C TYR A 17 -5.98 -0.55 5.42
N TYR A 18 -6.78 -1.60 5.65
CA TYR A 18 -8.23 -1.55 5.51
C TYR A 18 -8.86 -0.50 6.44
N VAL A 19 -8.45 -0.47 7.72
CA VAL A 19 -8.95 0.53 8.70
C VAL A 19 -8.60 1.94 8.25
N ILE A 20 -7.39 2.19 7.75
CA ILE A 20 -6.99 3.51 7.23
C ILE A 20 -7.84 3.91 6.04
N PHE A 21 -8.11 2.96 5.13
CA PHE A 21 -9.00 3.21 3.99
C PHE A 21 -10.41 3.57 4.45
N TYR A 22 -10.96 2.79 5.38
CA TYR A 22 -12.28 3.03 5.94
C TYR A 22 -12.38 4.39 6.63
N LEU A 23 -11.36 4.77 7.42
CA LEU A 23 -11.28 6.09 8.04
C LEU A 23 -11.16 7.21 6.99
N ASN A 24 -10.39 7.00 5.92
CA ASN A 24 -10.32 7.97 4.83
C ASN A 24 -11.69 8.16 4.18
N LYS A 25 -12.43 7.08 3.94
CA LYS A 25 -13.80 7.15 3.44
C LYS A 25 -14.69 7.93 4.40
N LEU A 26 -14.72 7.58 5.69
CA LEU A 26 -15.57 8.25 6.69
C LEU A 26 -15.31 9.76 6.79
N LEU A 27 -14.05 10.18 6.68
CA LEU A 27 -13.65 11.59 6.83
C LEU A 27 -13.76 12.38 5.52
N PHE A 28 -13.61 11.73 4.36
CA PHE A 28 -13.43 12.41 3.08
C PHE A 28 -14.39 11.96 1.97
N ASP A 29 -15.41 11.13 2.24
CA ASP A 29 -16.44 10.71 1.27
C ASP A 29 -17.11 11.92 0.61
N THR A 30 -17.30 13.02 1.36
CA THR A 30 -17.93 14.25 0.84
C THR A 30 -17.02 15.01 -0.15
N TYR A 31 -15.75 14.63 -0.25
CA TYR A 31 -14.75 15.20 -1.17
C TYR A 31 -14.35 14.21 -2.28
N GLU A 32 -15.28 13.34 -2.69
CA GLU A 32 -15.07 12.45 -3.83
C GLU A 32 -15.02 13.26 -5.14
N PHE A 33 -13.87 13.25 -5.82
CA PHE A 33 -13.67 13.92 -7.12
C PHE A 33 -14.16 13.04 -8.28
N SER A 34 -13.93 11.73 -8.14
CA SER A 34 -14.33 10.69 -9.08
C SER A 34 -14.44 9.38 -8.31
N TYR A 35 -15.10 8.38 -8.88
CA TYR A 35 -15.35 7.08 -8.24
C TYR A 35 -14.05 6.47 -7.67
N GLY A 36 -13.96 6.44 -6.34
CA GLY A 36 -12.80 5.91 -5.60
C GLY A 36 -11.59 6.82 -5.53
N VAL A 37 -11.74 8.10 -5.88
CA VAL A 37 -10.70 9.13 -5.82
C VAL A 37 -11.19 10.31 -5.01
N ASN A 38 -10.73 10.36 -3.76
CA ASN A 38 -10.93 11.51 -2.88
C ASN A 38 -9.84 12.56 -3.10
N TRP A 39 -10.17 13.85 -2.97
CA TRP A 39 -9.17 14.93 -3.04
C TRP A 39 -8.03 14.75 -2.02
N VAL A 40 -8.35 14.22 -0.84
CA VAL A 40 -7.37 13.86 0.20
C VAL A 40 -7.41 12.35 0.38
N PHE A 41 -6.41 11.66 -0.17
CA PHE A 41 -6.36 10.19 -0.19
C PHE A 41 -5.18 9.64 0.65
N ILE A 42 -5.43 9.55 1.96
CA ILE A 42 -4.48 9.06 2.97
C ILE A 42 -3.94 7.64 2.70
N PRO A 43 -4.72 6.67 2.19
CA PRO A 43 -4.25 5.30 2.01
C PRO A 43 -3.00 5.19 1.13
N SER A 44 -2.87 6.06 0.13
CA SER A 44 -1.71 6.08 -0.79
C SER A 44 -0.36 6.29 -0.10
N GLY A 45 -0.31 7.02 1.02
CA GLY A 45 0.92 7.21 1.79
C GLY A 45 1.22 6.01 2.69
N PHE A 46 0.17 5.47 3.32
CA PHE A 46 0.31 4.34 4.23
C PHE A 46 0.66 3.03 3.54
N GLN A 47 0.24 2.80 2.30
CA GLN A 47 0.69 1.62 1.55
C GLN A 47 2.23 1.59 1.43
N LEU A 48 2.86 2.75 1.23
CA LEU A 48 4.31 2.85 1.13
C LEU A 48 4.96 2.62 2.51
N LEU A 49 4.45 3.26 3.56
CA LEU A 49 4.96 3.09 4.94
C LEU A 49 4.91 1.61 5.38
N ILE A 50 3.79 0.94 5.14
CA ILE A 50 3.61 -0.48 5.47
C ILE A 50 4.66 -1.34 4.75
N VAL A 51 4.91 -1.07 3.47
CA VAL A 51 5.89 -1.83 2.67
C VAL A 51 7.33 -1.49 3.04
N LEU A 52 7.62 -0.25 3.46
CA LEU A 52 8.95 0.10 3.96
C LEU A 52 9.28 -0.67 5.24
N ILE A 53 8.32 -0.78 6.16
CA ILE A 53 8.48 -1.44 7.46
C ILE A 53 8.46 -2.97 7.33
N ALA A 54 7.44 -3.52 6.66
CA ALA A 54 7.18 -4.97 6.61
C ALA A 54 7.61 -5.63 5.28
N ALA A 55 8.26 -4.88 4.38
CA ALA A 55 8.80 -5.38 3.11
C ALA A 55 7.76 -6.14 2.27
N LEU A 56 8.10 -7.36 1.84
CA LEU A 56 7.22 -8.21 1.04
C LEU A 56 5.94 -8.59 1.78
N ASP A 57 6.01 -8.86 3.09
CA ASP A 57 4.85 -9.26 3.89
C ASP A 57 3.85 -8.08 3.99
N GLY A 58 4.37 -6.85 4.09
CA GLY A 58 3.54 -5.63 4.00
C GLY A 58 2.87 -5.45 2.64
N ALA A 59 3.58 -5.72 1.55
CA ALA A 59 3.06 -5.60 0.19
C ALA A 59 1.91 -6.59 -0.07
N ILE A 60 2.05 -7.82 0.41
CA ILE A 60 0.98 -8.83 0.36
C ILE A 60 -0.22 -8.36 1.19
N GLY A 61 0.02 -7.82 2.39
CA GLY A 61 -1.04 -7.27 3.24
C GLY A 61 -1.84 -6.16 2.55
N VAL A 62 -1.14 -5.19 1.95
CA VAL A 62 -1.77 -4.10 1.18
C VAL A 62 -2.57 -4.65 0.00
N ALA A 63 -2.03 -5.61 -0.76
CA ALA A 63 -2.73 -6.20 -1.89
C ALA A 63 -4.02 -6.94 -1.46
N LEU A 64 -3.96 -7.72 -0.37
CA LEU A 64 -5.13 -8.42 0.17
C LEU A 64 -6.20 -7.43 0.64
N ALA A 65 -5.81 -6.39 1.37
CA ALA A 65 -6.74 -5.37 1.81
C ALA A 65 -7.35 -4.60 0.63
N SER A 66 -6.54 -4.26 -0.37
CA SER A 66 -7.01 -3.58 -1.59
C SER A 66 -7.97 -4.44 -2.40
N LEU A 67 -7.76 -5.76 -2.44
CA LEU A 67 -8.67 -6.70 -3.07
C LEU A 67 -10.03 -6.73 -2.35
N LEU A 68 -10.01 -6.80 -1.01
CA LEU A 68 -11.22 -6.78 -0.20
C LEU A 68 -12.00 -5.47 -0.38
N ILE A 69 -11.32 -4.33 -0.31
CA ILE A 69 -11.88 -2.99 -0.56
C ILE A 69 -12.49 -2.92 -1.97
N GLY A 70 -11.79 -3.46 -2.96
CA GLY A 70 -12.26 -3.52 -4.34
C GLY A 70 -13.57 -4.30 -4.47
N PHE A 71 -13.76 -5.40 -3.74
CA PHE A 71 -15.05 -6.12 -3.77
C PHE A 71 -16.16 -5.41 -2.99
N GLU A 72 -15.83 -4.74 -1.89
CA GLU A 72 -16.82 -4.16 -0.99
C GLU A 72 -17.31 -2.78 -1.44
N PHE A 73 -16.40 -1.94 -1.93
CA PHE A 73 -16.68 -0.52 -2.18
C PHE A 73 -16.47 -0.07 -3.63
N TYR A 74 -15.54 -0.69 -4.35
CA TYR A 74 -15.06 -0.20 -5.66
C TYR A 74 -14.93 -1.31 -6.70
N PHE A 75 -15.99 -2.11 -6.88
CA PHE A 75 -15.95 -3.26 -7.78
C PHE A 75 -15.94 -2.80 -9.25
N LEU A 76 -14.91 -3.22 -10.00
CA LEU A 76 -14.65 -2.74 -11.37
C LEU A 76 -15.36 -3.55 -12.47
N ASP A 77 -16.58 -4.02 -12.21
CA ASP A 77 -17.40 -4.88 -13.10
C ASP A 77 -16.70 -6.16 -13.58
N SER A 78 -15.54 -6.49 -13.00
CA SER A 78 -14.72 -7.63 -13.39
C SER A 78 -13.79 -8.00 -12.23
N PHE A 79 -13.82 -9.28 -11.88
CA PHE A 79 -12.89 -9.87 -10.93
C PHE A 79 -11.43 -9.60 -11.32
N ILE A 80 -11.10 -9.76 -12.60
CA ILE A 80 -9.73 -9.59 -13.11
C ILE A 80 -9.26 -8.14 -12.94
N ARG A 81 -10.11 -7.16 -13.22
CA ARG A 81 -9.77 -5.73 -13.07
C ARG A 81 -9.55 -5.37 -11.59
N THR A 82 -10.40 -5.89 -10.71
CA THR A 82 -10.28 -5.71 -9.26
C THR A 82 -9.02 -6.38 -8.70
N LEU A 83 -8.67 -7.56 -9.21
CA LEU A 83 -7.45 -8.26 -8.84
C LEU A 83 -6.19 -7.52 -9.30
N ILE A 84 -6.15 -7.05 -10.55
CA ILE A 84 -5.01 -6.32 -11.10
C ILE A 84 -4.77 -5.04 -10.31
N THR A 85 -5.82 -4.27 -10.01
CA THR A 85 -5.70 -3.04 -9.21
C THR A 85 -5.16 -3.33 -7.82
N ALA A 86 -5.67 -4.36 -7.14
CA ALA A 86 -5.17 -4.78 -5.84
C ALA A 86 -3.68 -5.18 -5.87
N LEU A 87 -3.26 -5.91 -6.90
CA LEU A 87 -1.85 -6.28 -7.09
C LEU A 87 -0.97 -5.05 -7.36
N ILE A 88 -1.45 -4.07 -8.13
CA ILE A 88 -0.73 -2.82 -8.37
C ILE A 88 -0.58 -2.02 -7.07
N SER A 89 -1.61 -1.94 -6.23
CA SER A 89 -1.56 -1.23 -4.94
C SER A 89 -0.48 -1.78 -4.00
N GLY A 90 -0.37 -3.11 -3.88
CA GLY A 90 0.71 -3.71 -3.07
C GLY A 90 2.06 -3.75 -3.77
N GLY A 91 2.06 -3.96 -5.09
CA GLY A 91 3.27 -4.18 -5.89
C GLY A 91 4.04 -2.89 -6.18
N SER A 92 3.35 -1.79 -6.44
CA SER A 92 3.98 -0.50 -6.75
C SER A 92 4.92 0.03 -5.65
N PRO A 93 4.53 0.10 -4.35
CA PRO A 93 5.45 0.50 -3.29
C PRO A 93 6.60 -0.49 -3.07
N LEU A 94 6.39 -1.78 -3.35
CA LEU A 94 7.45 -2.79 -3.25
C LEU A 94 8.50 -2.61 -4.34
N LEU A 95 8.06 -2.32 -5.57
CA LEU A 95 8.95 -1.99 -6.68
C LEU A 95 9.69 -0.68 -6.41
N ALA A 96 8.98 0.36 -5.95
CA ALA A 96 9.61 1.63 -5.59
C ALA A 96 10.69 1.43 -4.51
N ARG A 97 10.39 0.67 -3.46
CA ARG A 97 11.36 0.31 -2.40
C ARG A 97 12.58 -0.42 -2.96
N LYS A 98 12.40 -1.39 -3.85
CA LYS A 98 13.52 -2.12 -4.49
C LYS A 98 14.36 -1.19 -5.36
N ILE A 99 13.74 -0.35 -6.19
CA ILE A 99 14.47 0.61 -7.03
C ILE A 99 15.30 1.55 -6.15
N CYS A 100 14.72 2.08 -5.07
CA CYS A 100 15.44 2.97 -4.15
C CYS A 100 16.66 2.33 -3.49
N PHE A 101 16.54 1.09 -3.01
CA PHE A 101 17.64 0.44 -2.28
C PHE A 101 18.63 -0.28 -3.18
N ASP A 102 18.15 -0.94 -4.25
CA ASP A 102 18.98 -1.79 -5.10
C ASP A 102 19.58 -1.00 -6.27
N PHE A 103 18.89 0.02 -6.79
CA PHE A 103 19.35 0.79 -7.97
C PHE A 103 19.88 2.17 -7.60
N LEU A 104 19.23 2.89 -6.70
CA LEU A 104 19.65 4.24 -6.28
C LEU A 104 20.64 4.25 -5.10
N GLY A 105 20.91 3.08 -4.49
CA GLY A 105 21.88 2.95 -3.40
C GLY A 105 21.53 3.73 -2.14
N ILE A 106 20.24 4.02 -1.91
CA ILE A 106 19.78 4.71 -0.70
C ILE A 106 19.98 3.77 0.49
N ASP A 107 20.75 4.21 1.48
CA ASP A 107 20.99 3.43 2.70
C ASP A 107 19.66 3.11 3.41
N LYS A 108 19.46 1.86 3.83
CA LYS A 108 18.23 1.35 4.45
C LYS A 108 17.82 2.09 5.73
N GLU A 109 18.76 2.78 6.36
CA GLU A 109 18.56 3.57 7.57
C GLU A 109 18.28 5.07 7.28
N LEU A 110 18.19 5.47 6.01
CA LEU A 110 18.06 6.88 5.58
C LEU A 110 19.17 7.80 6.12
N THR A 111 20.24 7.26 6.69
CA THR A 111 21.34 7.99 7.34
C THR A 111 22.21 8.79 6.38
N LYS A 112 22.07 8.56 5.05
CA LYS A 112 22.77 9.30 4.00
C LYS A 112 21.84 9.88 2.94
N ILE A 113 20.72 10.49 3.34
CA ILE A 113 19.98 11.35 2.41
C ILE A 113 20.78 12.65 2.22
N THR A 114 21.71 12.62 1.27
CA THR A 114 22.41 13.82 0.78
C THR A 114 21.64 14.36 -0.42
N SER A 115 21.54 15.69 -0.55
CA SER A 115 20.80 16.39 -1.63
C SER A 115 21.16 15.93 -3.05
N LYS A 116 22.35 15.33 -3.24
CA LYS A 116 22.81 14.71 -4.50
C LYS A 116 22.06 13.42 -4.90
N ALA A 117 21.31 12.79 -4.01
CA ALA A 117 20.53 11.60 -4.32
C ALA A 117 19.10 11.95 -4.81
N ILE A 118 18.69 13.22 -4.72
CA ILE A 118 17.34 13.71 -5.07
C ILE A 118 17.37 14.55 -6.37
N LEU A 119 18.55 14.82 -6.92
CA LEU A 119 18.81 15.62 -8.13
C LEU A 119 19.48 14.75 -9.20
#